data_AF-A0A031IBS0-F1
#
_entry.id   AF-A0A031IBS0-F1
#
_cell.length_a   1.000
_cell.length_b   1.000
_cell.length_c   1.000
_cell.angle_alpha   90.00
_cell.angle_beta   90.00
_cell.angle_gamma   90.00
#
_symmetry.space_group_name_H-M   'P 1'
#
loop_
_entity.id
_entity.type
_entity.pdbx_description
1 polymer ?
#
loop_
_entity_poly.entity_id
_entity_poly.type
_entity_poly.pdbx_seq_one_letter_code
_entity_poly.pdbx_strand_id
1 'polypeptide(L)'
;MKISYIAIPLTVLLMAGCTDTETTSPPPDQTEQVAQQDDTTTQKTDAKKDSNQHPEKEADTSTTKQSKDKKASTESKTPTAKDSFTGYKKILVDGGDLSGSRQANVVVDIGFGDRKYWAFTNEHGQLVRVIAKKIVLQDDATEDVTRDGRYYSDEAKVPGVERADLDEGHIIADSLGGVSNAYNITPQDSTLNRHGDQAYMEDVIRKAGGATNFEAQITYPNTSTMIPSAYQYTYTVRGNTVVDRFKNDNPDETNAALGLTKKKETKQETTAKSTPDTAATEDVSRVDTDGNGQVTIQEAKDAGFMMPITEKHWLYQYMRDNDHDGMVGE
;
A
#
# COMPACT_ATOMS: atom_id res chain seq x y z
N MET A 1 -67.25 13.25 -2.93
CA MET A 1 -67.92 13.91 -1.79
C MET A 1 -67.20 15.23 -1.48
N LYS A 2 -67.82 16.15 -0.72
CA LYS A 2 -67.08 17.24 -0.03
C LYS A 2 -66.26 16.62 1.11
N ILE A 3 -65.16 17.17 1.62
CA ILE A 3 -64.99 18.37 2.46
C ILE A 3 -63.47 18.70 2.37
N SER A 4 -63.05 19.86 1.83
CA SER A 4 -62.80 21.15 2.50
C SER A 4 -61.56 21.21 3.40
N TYR A 5 -60.77 22.27 3.20
CA TYR A 5 -59.48 22.61 3.82
C TYR A 5 -59.49 22.75 5.35
N ILE A 6 -58.30 22.68 5.94
CA ILE A 6 -57.78 23.67 6.93
C ILE A 6 -56.28 23.88 6.65
N ALA A 7 -55.84 25.14 6.70
CA ALA A 7 -54.43 25.53 6.74
C ALA A 7 -54.31 26.69 7.74
N ILE A 8 -53.46 26.53 8.78
CA ILE A 8 -53.28 27.46 9.90
C ILE A 8 -51.77 27.54 10.23
N PRO A 9 -51.22 28.69 10.68
CA PRO A 9 -49.87 29.08 10.29
C PRO A 9 -48.83 29.15 11.43
N LEU A 10 -47.58 29.38 11.00
CA LEU A 10 -46.54 30.21 11.62
C LEU A 10 -46.75 30.71 13.06
N THR A 11 -45.79 30.39 13.94
CA THR A 11 -45.48 31.23 15.12
C THR A 11 -43.97 31.36 15.28
N VAL A 12 -43.45 32.59 15.21
CA VAL A 12 -42.06 32.91 15.57
C VAL A 12 -42.02 33.36 17.02
N LEU A 13 -41.10 32.81 17.83
CA LEU A 13 -40.80 33.33 19.16
C LEU A 13 -39.42 34.01 19.15
N LEU A 14 -39.43 35.33 19.01
CA LEU A 14 -38.32 36.18 19.41
C LEU A 14 -38.50 36.53 20.89
N MET A 15 -37.45 36.36 21.69
CA MET A 15 -37.35 36.91 23.03
C MET A 15 -36.05 37.71 23.12
N ALA A 16 -36.15 38.96 23.54
CA ALA A 16 -35.02 39.88 23.72
C ALA A 16 -35.21 40.70 25.00
N GLY A 17 -34.10 40.98 25.67
CA GLY A 17 -33.98 41.63 26.99
C GLY A 17 -32.68 41.12 27.63
N CYS A 18 -31.66 41.91 27.95
CA CYS A 18 -31.60 43.24 28.59
C CYS A 18 -32.11 43.21 30.04
N THR A 19 -31.46 43.87 31.01
CA THR A 19 -30.19 44.66 30.98
C THR A 19 -28.95 43.72 31.01
N ASP A 20 -27.73 43.98 31.50
CA ASP A 20 -27.10 45.09 32.24
C ASP A 20 -25.56 45.12 32.03
N THR A 21 -24.82 46.01 32.71
CA THR A 21 -23.38 46.29 32.46
C THR A 21 -22.49 46.38 33.70
N GLU A 22 -21.25 45.90 33.59
CA GLU A 22 -19.98 46.63 33.90
C GLU A 22 -18.82 45.84 33.22
N THR A 23 -18.01 46.39 32.30
CA THR A 23 -16.95 47.41 32.46
C THR A 23 -15.86 46.92 33.44
N THR A 24 -14.64 46.54 33.02
CA THR A 24 -13.61 47.45 32.49
C THR A 24 -12.47 46.72 31.76
N SER A 25 -11.84 47.40 30.80
CA SER A 25 -10.44 47.24 30.31
C SER A 25 -9.97 48.64 29.85
N PRO A 26 -8.70 48.93 29.42
CA PRO A 26 -7.48 48.11 29.25
C PRO A 26 -6.23 48.87 29.82
N PRO A 27 -5.02 49.01 29.19
CA PRO A 27 -4.13 48.13 28.42
C PRO A 27 -2.74 47.89 29.17
N PRO A 28 -1.48 48.08 28.65
CA PRO A 28 -0.47 46.99 28.69
C PRO A 28 0.99 47.38 29.10
N ASP A 29 1.95 46.49 28.77
CA ASP A 29 3.33 46.75 28.27
C ASP A 29 4.56 46.35 29.15
N GLN A 30 5.69 46.09 28.47
CA GLN A 30 7.13 46.06 28.87
C GLN A 30 7.80 44.82 29.52
N THR A 31 8.39 43.99 28.65
CA THR A 31 9.84 43.62 28.48
C THR A 31 10.81 43.25 29.64
N GLU A 32 11.89 42.55 29.20
CA GLU A 32 13.14 42.11 29.87
C GLU A 32 13.06 40.73 30.58
N GLN A 33 13.89 39.69 30.33
CA GLN A 33 15.32 39.48 29.94
C GLN A 33 16.33 39.33 31.10
N VAL A 34 17.42 38.60 30.83
CA VAL A 34 18.55 38.20 31.71
C VAL A 34 18.15 37.18 32.80
N ALA A 35 18.67 35.94 32.95
CA ALA A 35 19.83 35.15 32.48
C ALA A 35 21.01 35.02 33.47
N GLN A 36 21.46 33.76 33.69
CA GLN A 36 22.75 33.33 34.29
C GLN A 36 22.93 33.64 35.80
N GLN A 37 23.77 32.96 36.60
CA GLN A 37 24.61 31.75 36.42
C GLN A 37 24.93 31.09 37.79
N ASP A 38 25.36 29.82 37.79
CA ASP A 38 26.34 29.19 38.71
C ASP A 38 26.05 29.14 40.25
N ASP A 39 26.55 28.18 41.05
CA ASP A 39 27.91 27.63 41.03
C ASP A 39 28.08 26.11 41.25
N THR A 40 29.16 25.66 40.63
CA THR A 40 29.89 24.39 40.57
C THR A 40 30.34 23.84 41.93
N THR A 41 30.48 22.50 42.05
CA THR A 41 31.78 21.81 42.33
C THR A 41 31.63 20.39 42.92
N THR A 42 32.48 19.37 42.71
CA THR A 42 33.34 18.83 41.61
C THR A 42 33.84 17.42 42.10
N GLN A 43 34.51 16.62 41.25
CA GLN A 43 35.31 15.38 41.55
C GLN A 43 34.47 14.08 41.58
N LYS A 44 34.70 13.00 40.79
CA LYS A 44 35.85 12.49 39.97
C LYS A 44 37.04 12.00 40.83
N THR A 45 37.84 10.98 40.49
CA THR A 45 37.89 10.06 39.33
C THR A 45 37.32 8.65 39.71
N ASP A 46 37.66 7.44 39.23
CA ASP A 46 38.69 6.90 38.31
C ASP A 46 38.22 5.58 37.64
N ALA A 47 39.09 4.85 36.91
CA ALA A 47 38.69 3.72 36.04
C ALA A 47 39.67 2.53 35.96
N LYS A 48 39.12 1.32 35.75
CA LYS A 48 39.70 0.08 35.13
C LYS A 48 38.59 -1.01 35.12
N LYS A 49 38.31 -1.79 34.06
CA LYS A 49 39.13 -2.76 33.27
C LYS A 49 39.63 -3.91 34.18
N ASP A 50 39.29 -5.19 33.98
CA ASP A 50 39.41 -5.96 32.74
C ASP A 50 38.56 -7.26 32.69
N SER A 51 38.45 -7.84 31.48
CA SER A 51 38.37 -9.28 31.10
C SER A 51 37.43 -10.31 31.79
N ASN A 52 36.74 -11.06 30.91
CA ASN A 52 36.44 -12.52 30.97
C ASN A 52 35.45 -13.06 32.05
N GLN A 53 34.82 -14.24 31.87
CA GLN A 53 34.98 -15.26 30.83
C GLN A 53 33.66 -15.99 30.47
N HIS A 54 33.51 -16.39 29.21
CA HIS A 54 32.54 -17.38 28.74
C HIS A 54 33.15 -18.80 28.86
N PRO A 55 32.47 -19.78 29.46
CA PRO A 55 32.83 -21.19 29.31
C PRO A 55 31.98 -21.85 28.23
N GLU A 56 32.54 -21.98 27.03
CA GLU A 56 32.00 -22.89 26.02
C GLU A 56 32.02 -24.34 26.52
N LYS A 57 31.15 -25.19 25.95
CA LYS A 57 31.40 -26.62 25.95
C LYS A 57 30.96 -27.26 24.64
N GLU A 58 31.93 -27.87 23.97
CA GLU A 58 31.76 -28.77 22.82
C GLU A 58 30.75 -29.87 23.19
N ALA A 59 29.71 -30.11 22.39
CA ALA A 59 29.73 -30.68 21.04
C ALA A 59 30.24 -32.13 21.02
N ASP A 60 29.32 -33.10 20.96
CA ASP A 60 29.63 -34.47 20.57
C ASP A 60 28.59 -35.05 19.59
N THR A 61 29.10 -35.26 18.37
CA THR A 61 28.76 -36.27 17.35
C THR A 61 27.42 -37.03 17.41
N SER A 62 26.56 -36.70 16.45
CA SER A 62 25.79 -37.60 15.57
C SER A 62 25.49 -39.05 16.00
N THR A 63 24.20 -39.41 16.05
CA THR A 63 23.73 -40.75 15.63
C THR A 63 22.37 -40.69 14.96
N THR A 64 22.33 -41.00 13.66
CA THR A 64 21.11 -41.02 12.84
C THR A 64 20.31 -42.31 13.08
N LYS A 65 19.07 -42.21 13.59
CA LYS A 65 18.07 -43.29 13.43
C LYS A 65 16.70 -42.75 13.05
N GLN A 66 16.37 -42.91 11.78
CA GLN A 66 15.06 -42.73 11.18
C GLN A 66 14.07 -43.75 11.77
N SER A 67 12.90 -43.29 12.21
CA SER A 67 11.71 -44.11 12.44
C SER A 67 10.46 -43.31 12.04
N LYS A 68 9.35 -44.01 11.78
CA LYS A 68 8.30 -43.53 10.85
C LYS A 68 6.91 -43.56 11.48
N ASP A 69 6.06 -42.63 11.03
CA ASP A 69 4.61 -42.55 11.21
C ASP A 69 4.06 -42.52 12.66
N LYS A 70 3.44 -41.41 13.07
CA LYS A 70 1.97 -41.20 12.99
C LYS A 70 1.42 -40.18 14.01
N LYS A 71 0.31 -39.51 13.60
CA LYS A 71 -0.70 -38.80 14.41
C LYS A 71 -0.54 -37.27 14.58
N ALA A 72 -1.72 -36.64 14.77
CA ALA A 72 -1.99 -35.24 15.12
C ALA A 72 -1.89 -34.22 13.98
N SER A 73 -3.00 -34.07 13.24
CA SER A 73 -3.30 -32.82 12.54
C SER A 73 -3.43 -31.70 13.58
N THR A 74 -2.54 -30.72 13.55
CA THR A 74 -2.66 -29.52 14.39
C THR A 74 -3.79 -28.65 13.83
N GLU A 75 -4.95 -28.64 14.49
CA GLU A 75 -5.93 -27.58 14.26
C GLU A 75 -5.28 -26.23 14.60
N SER A 76 -5.01 -25.42 13.58
CA SER A 76 -4.60 -24.04 13.79
C SER A 76 -5.79 -23.28 14.37
N LYS A 77 -5.81 -23.16 15.71
CA LYS A 77 -6.84 -22.39 16.42
C LYS A 77 -6.59 -20.91 16.16
N THR A 78 -7.21 -20.39 15.09
CA THR A 78 -7.27 -18.96 14.82
C THR A 78 -7.77 -18.24 16.08
N PRO A 79 -6.97 -17.34 16.70
CA PRO A 79 -7.37 -16.70 17.95
C PRO A 79 -8.64 -15.89 17.74
N THR A 80 -9.59 -16.02 18.66
CA THR A 80 -10.86 -15.30 18.59
C THR A 80 -10.61 -13.79 18.66
N ALA A 81 -11.36 -13.00 17.89
CA ALA A 81 -11.14 -11.56 17.73
C ALA A 81 -11.31 -10.69 19.00
N LYS A 82 -11.48 -11.29 20.18
CA LYS A 82 -11.40 -10.63 21.49
C LYS A 82 -10.05 -10.80 22.16
N ASP A 83 -9.40 -11.96 22.03
CA ASP A 83 -8.06 -12.21 22.58
C ASP A 83 -7.00 -11.41 21.82
N SER A 84 -7.19 -11.24 20.50
CA SER A 84 -6.27 -10.53 19.59
C SER A 84 -6.06 -9.05 19.88
N PHE A 85 -6.88 -8.43 20.75
CA PHE A 85 -6.76 -7.02 21.13
C PHE A 85 -6.17 -6.83 22.54
N THR A 86 -5.74 -7.92 23.20
CA THR A 86 -5.11 -7.85 24.54
C THR A 86 -3.87 -6.96 24.51
N GLY A 87 -3.82 -5.95 25.38
CA GLY A 87 -2.74 -4.97 25.45
C GLY A 87 -2.98 -3.68 24.64
N TYR A 88 -4.00 -3.63 23.77
CA TYR A 88 -4.26 -2.48 22.91
C TYR A 88 -5.50 -1.69 23.37
N LYS A 89 -5.38 -0.36 23.45
CA LYS A 89 -6.52 0.54 23.65
C LYS A 89 -7.26 0.72 22.33
N LYS A 90 -8.52 0.28 22.21
CA LYS A 90 -9.33 0.64 21.04
C LYS A 90 -9.62 2.15 21.04
N ILE A 91 -9.40 2.79 19.88
CA ILE A 91 -9.86 4.16 19.61
C ILE A 91 -10.73 4.20 18.35
N LEU A 92 -11.32 5.36 18.09
CA LEU A 92 -11.92 5.73 16.81
C LEU A 92 -11.10 6.89 16.22
N VAL A 93 -10.91 6.85 14.91
CA VAL A 93 -10.22 7.85 14.08
C VAL A 93 -11.08 8.00 12.83
N ASP A 94 -11.22 9.21 12.28
CA ASP A 94 -11.97 9.37 11.04
C ASP A 94 -11.24 8.69 9.86
N GLY A 95 -11.98 8.19 8.88
CA GLY A 95 -11.36 7.51 7.73
C GLY A 95 -10.55 8.45 6.83
N GLY A 96 -10.91 9.74 6.80
CA GLY A 96 -10.21 10.80 6.07
C GLY A 96 -9.38 11.73 6.98
N ASP A 97 -9.02 11.30 8.19
CA ASP A 97 -8.13 12.07 9.06
C ASP A 97 -6.72 12.16 8.44
N LEU A 98 -6.42 13.33 7.86
CA LEU A 98 -5.14 13.60 7.20
C LEU A 98 -3.96 13.73 8.17
N SER A 99 -4.17 13.67 9.48
CA SER A 99 -3.09 13.81 10.46
C SER A 99 -2.16 12.58 10.45
N GLY A 100 -0.86 12.81 10.23
CA GLY A 100 0.15 11.74 10.21
C GLY A 100 0.50 11.13 11.57
N SER A 101 -0.11 11.62 12.67
CA SER A 101 0.23 11.26 14.04
C SER A 101 -0.53 10.04 14.54
N ARG A 102 0.17 9.11 15.20
CA ARG A 102 -0.41 7.89 15.76
C ARG A 102 -0.26 7.83 17.27
N GLN A 103 -1.26 7.29 17.96
CA GLN A 103 -1.17 6.92 19.38
C GLN A 103 -0.41 5.60 19.53
N ALA A 104 0.30 5.44 20.64
CA ALA A 104 1.00 4.22 21.01
C ALA A 104 0.06 3.15 21.58
N ASN A 105 0.32 1.86 21.29
CA ASN A 105 -0.42 0.71 21.80
C ASN A 105 -1.95 0.83 21.61
N VAL A 106 -2.40 1.26 20.43
CA VAL A 106 -3.83 1.33 20.08
C VAL A 106 -4.22 0.31 19.03
N VAL A 107 -5.52 0.00 18.98
CA VAL A 107 -6.16 -0.70 17.87
C VAL A 107 -7.25 0.18 17.25
N VAL A 108 -7.27 0.26 15.92
CA VAL A 108 -8.15 1.14 15.13
C VAL A 108 -8.90 0.32 14.11
N ASP A 109 -10.16 0.66 13.82
CA ASP A 109 -10.88 0.12 12.66
C ASP A 109 -10.55 0.99 11.44
N ILE A 110 -10.04 0.37 10.38
CA ILE A 110 -9.59 1.02 9.15
C ILE A 110 -10.31 0.47 7.91
N GLY A 111 -11.48 -0.15 8.11
CA GLY A 111 -12.38 -0.56 7.03
C GLY A 111 -13.43 0.51 6.74
N PHE A 112 -13.71 0.78 5.47
CA PHE A 112 -14.79 1.67 5.06
C PHE A 112 -16.17 0.99 5.26
N GLY A 113 -17.17 1.77 5.72
CA GLY A 113 -18.53 1.29 5.92
C GLY A 113 -18.70 0.35 7.12
N ASP A 114 -19.18 -0.87 6.90
CA ASP A 114 -19.40 -1.88 7.94
C ASP A 114 -18.26 -2.93 8.05
N ARG A 115 -17.23 -2.78 7.19
CA ARG A 115 -15.98 -3.55 7.18
C ARG A 115 -15.28 -3.44 8.55
N LYS A 116 -14.44 -4.43 8.86
CA LYS A 116 -13.82 -4.61 10.19
C LYS A 116 -12.36 -5.02 10.03
N TYR A 117 -11.52 -4.03 9.77
CA TYR A 117 -10.11 -4.18 9.44
C TYR A 117 -9.30 -3.55 10.58
N TRP A 118 -8.51 -4.34 11.31
CA TRP A 118 -7.93 -3.90 12.58
C TRP A 118 -6.45 -3.59 12.43
N ALA A 119 -6.11 -2.30 12.53
CA ALA A 119 -4.76 -1.78 12.56
C ALA A 119 -4.23 -1.69 14.00
N PHE A 120 -2.95 -2.00 14.22
CA PHE A 120 -2.31 -2.04 15.53
C PHE A 120 -1.00 -1.23 15.55
N THR A 121 -0.82 -0.40 16.58
CA THR A 121 0.43 0.34 16.80
C THR A 121 1.23 -0.20 17.98
N ASN A 122 2.56 -0.16 17.89
CA ASN A 122 3.45 -0.46 19.02
C ASN A 122 3.57 0.72 20.00
N GLU A 123 4.46 0.61 21.00
CA GLU A 123 4.67 1.64 22.02
C GLU A 123 5.28 2.95 21.50
N HIS A 124 5.77 2.97 20.26
CA HIS A 124 6.27 4.16 19.56
C HIS A 124 5.25 4.75 18.58
N GLY A 125 4.05 4.16 18.48
CA GLY A 125 3.03 4.56 17.51
C GLY A 125 3.27 4.01 16.10
N GLN A 126 4.28 3.17 15.86
CA GLN A 126 4.53 2.58 14.55
C GLN A 126 3.44 1.54 14.22
N LEU A 127 2.91 1.56 12.99
CA LEU A 127 1.89 0.62 12.52
C LEU A 127 2.54 -0.74 12.23
N VAL A 128 2.46 -1.68 13.17
CA VAL A 128 3.20 -2.96 13.10
C VAL A 128 2.39 -4.12 12.52
N ARG A 129 1.06 -4.02 12.52
CA ARG A 129 0.17 -5.09 12.07
C ARG A 129 -1.17 -4.56 11.59
N VAL A 130 -1.73 -5.20 10.57
CA VAL A 130 -3.14 -5.05 10.15
C VAL A 130 -3.75 -6.45 9.97
N ILE A 131 -4.99 -6.68 10.42
CA ILE A 131 -5.71 -7.95 10.16
C ILE A 131 -7.16 -7.72 9.68
N ALA A 132 -7.62 -8.56 8.76
CA ALA A 132 -9.02 -8.60 8.32
C ALA A 132 -9.47 -10.06 8.10
N LYS A 133 -10.60 -10.45 8.73
CA LYS A 133 -11.13 -11.82 8.57
C LYS A 133 -11.54 -12.11 7.12
N LYS A 134 -12.11 -11.12 6.44
CA LYS A 134 -12.46 -11.10 5.03
C LYS A 134 -12.16 -9.72 4.48
N ILE A 135 -11.46 -9.64 3.35
CA ILE A 135 -11.40 -8.44 2.52
C ILE A 135 -12.62 -8.43 1.60
N VAL A 136 -13.36 -7.33 1.61
CA VAL A 136 -14.52 -7.06 0.74
C VAL A 136 -14.15 -5.87 -0.14
N LEU A 137 -14.14 -6.10 -1.45
CA LEU A 137 -13.83 -5.08 -2.45
C LEU A 137 -14.77 -3.88 -2.33
N GLN A 138 -14.33 -2.76 -2.88
CA GLN A 138 -15.14 -1.57 -3.11
C GLN A 138 -16.26 -1.84 -4.14
N ASP A 139 -17.38 -1.13 -4.03
CA ASP A 139 -18.44 -1.08 -5.04
C ASP A 139 -18.83 0.38 -5.37
N ASP A 140 -18.14 0.96 -6.35
CA ASP A 140 -18.33 2.31 -6.90
C ASP A 140 -19.78 2.63 -7.31
N ALA A 141 -20.64 1.61 -7.49
CA ALA A 141 -22.04 1.79 -7.86
C ALA A 141 -23.00 1.88 -6.65
N THR A 142 -22.56 1.51 -5.44
CA THR A 142 -23.40 1.52 -4.22
C THR A 142 -22.77 2.20 -3.00
N GLU A 143 -21.46 2.45 -3.01
CA GLU A 143 -20.74 3.10 -1.92
C GLU A 143 -20.45 4.58 -2.19
N ASP A 144 -20.26 5.37 -1.13
CA ASP A 144 -20.00 6.82 -1.24
C ASP A 144 -18.53 7.04 -1.62
N VAL A 145 -18.29 7.24 -2.92
CA VAL A 145 -16.97 7.45 -3.52
C VAL A 145 -16.92 8.75 -4.32
N THR A 146 -15.75 9.35 -4.37
CA THR A 146 -15.41 10.46 -5.27
C THR A 146 -15.51 10.03 -6.74
N ARG A 147 -15.54 11.02 -7.65
CA ARG A 147 -15.54 10.79 -9.12
C ARG A 147 -14.39 9.92 -9.64
N ASP A 148 -13.32 9.80 -8.87
CA ASP A 148 -12.09 9.09 -9.23
C ASP A 148 -11.95 7.75 -8.49
N GLY A 149 -13.07 7.23 -7.94
CA GLY A 149 -13.14 5.91 -7.30
C GLY A 149 -12.62 5.86 -5.85
N ARG A 150 -12.34 7.00 -5.22
CA ARG A 150 -11.75 7.05 -3.87
C ARG A 150 -12.77 7.31 -2.78
N TYR A 151 -12.64 6.72 -1.59
CA TYR A 151 -13.47 7.10 -0.44
C TYR A 151 -13.13 8.50 0.10
N TYR A 152 -11.86 8.91 0.01
CA TYR A 152 -11.37 10.20 0.49
C TYR A 152 -10.56 10.90 -0.60
N SER A 153 -10.48 12.23 -0.54
CA SER A 153 -9.83 13.04 -1.58
C SER A 153 -8.31 13.16 -1.44
N ASP A 154 -7.76 12.76 -0.29
CA ASP A 154 -6.35 12.91 0.10
C ASP A 154 -6.03 11.94 1.26
N GLU A 155 -4.75 11.61 1.45
CA GLU A 155 -4.27 10.64 2.44
C GLU A 155 -3.56 11.28 3.65
N ALA A 156 -3.44 10.53 4.75
CA ALA A 156 -2.75 10.97 5.95
C ALA A 156 -1.25 11.21 5.79
N LYS A 157 -0.79 12.39 6.22
CA LYS A 157 0.57 12.89 6.03
C LYS A 157 1.56 12.32 7.05
N VAL A 158 1.69 10.99 7.05
CA VAL A 158 2.54 10.21 7.99
C VAL A 158 4.02 10.56 7.79
N PRO A 159 4.79 10.88 8.86
CA PRO A 159 6.19 11.29 8.73
C PRO A 159 7.04 10.35 7.87
N GLY A 160 7.57 10.88 6.78
CA GLY A 160 8.26 10.16 5.71
C GLY A 160 7.66 10.44 4.32
N VAL A 161 6.35 10.70 4.20
CA VAL A 161 5.68 10.96 2.90
C VAL A 161 6.00 12.35 2.32
N GLU A 162 6.66 13.22 3.07
CA GLU A 162 7.24 14.46 2.53
C GLU A 162 8.41 14.22 1.56
N ARG A 163 8.88 12.97 1.42
CA ARG A 163 9.92 12.58 0.46
C ARG A 163 9.30 12.24 -0.90
N ALA A 164 9.83 12.82 -1.97
CA ALA A 164 9.36 12.61 -3.34
C ALA A 164 9.62 11.20 -3.92
N ASP A 165 10.28 10.29 -3.19
CA ASP A 165 10.47 8.88 -3.53
C ASP A 165 9.59 7.92 -2.71
N LEU A 166 8.77 8.45 -1.79
CA LEU A 166 7.80 7.67 -1.00
C LEU A 166 6.36 8.17 -1.25
N ASP A 167 5.44 7.22 -1.40
CA ASP A 167 4.01 7.43 -1.48
C ASP A 167 3.33 7.27 -0.12
N GLU A 168 2.08 7.74 -0.05
CA GLU A 168 1.08 7.43 0.96
C GLU A 168 0.50 6.02 0.74
N GLY A 169 1.37 5.02 0.76
CA GLY A 169 1.04 3.62 0.48
C GLY A 169 0.07 3.03 1.51
N HIS A 170 -1.06 2.51 1.03
CA HIS A 170 -2.06 1.86 1.87
C HIS A 170 -1.66 0.42 2.22
N ILE A 171 -1.91 -0.02 3.46
CA ILE A 171 -1.81 -1.44 3.83
C ILE A 171 -3.01 -2.24 3.29
N ILE A 172 -4.17 -1.60 3.17
CA ILE A 172 -5.34 -2.08 2.44
C ILE A 172 -5.87 -0.91 1.59
N ALA A 173 -5.76 -0.96 0.27
CA ALA A 173 -6.21 0.14 -0.61
C ALA A 173 -7.72 0.41 -0.59
N ASP A 174 -8.11 1.59 -1.11
CA ASP A 174 -9.51 1.99 -1.35
C ASP A 174 -10.32 0.86 -2.05
N SER A 175 -9.78 0.32 -3.15
CA SER A 175 -10.40 -0.78 -3.92
C SER A 175 -10.58 -2.10 -3.16
N LEU A 176 -9.93 -2.25 -2.01
CA LEU A 176 -10.06 -3.38 -1.08
C LEU A 176 -10.88 -3.02 0.19
N GLY A 177 -11.44 -1.81 0.25
CA GLY A 177 -12.27 -1.34 1.35
C GLY A 177 -11.54 -0.72 2.53
N GLY A 178 -10.28 -0.31 2.37
CA GLY A 178 -9.55 0.44 3.39
C GLY A 178 -9.97 1.92 3.49
N VAL A 179 -9.41 2.66 4.44
CA VAL A 179 -9.59 4.11 4.60
C VAL A 179 -8.24 4.84 4.57
N SER A 180 -8.24 6.15 4.35
CA SER A 180 -7.02 6.92 4.04
C SER A 180 -6.29 7.52 5.25
N ASN A 181 -6.67 7.17 6.48
CA ASN A 181 -6.06 7.69 7.72
C ASN A 181 -4.71 7.03 8.08
N ALA A 182 -3.96 7.66 9.00
CA ALA A 182 -2.60 7.25 9.35
C ALA A 182 -2.45 5.80 9.87
N TYR A 183 -3.53 5.13 10.27
CA TYR A 183 -3.49 3.74 10.73
C TYR A 183 -3.62 2.72 9.59
N ASN A 184 -3.84 3.18 8.35
CA ASN A 184 -3.77 2.37 7.13
C ASN A 184 -2.69 2.86 6.14
N ILE A 185 -2.27 4.13 6.22
CA ILE A 185 -1.21 4.71 5.38
C ILE A 185 0.18 4.46 5.98
N THR A 186 1.18 4.16 5.16
CA THR A 186 2.61 4.16 5.50
C THR A 186 3.46 4.79 4.39
N PRO A 187 4.57 5.48 4.72
CA PRO A 187 5.54 5.92 3.71
C PRO A 187 6.14 4.70 3.00
N GLN A 188 5.77 4.49 1.74
CA GLN A 188 6.13 3.30 0.95
C GLN A 188 6.83 3.71 -0.35
N ASP A 189 7.86 2.98 -0.80
CA ASP A 189 8.54 3.30 -2.08
C ASP A 189 7.52 3.44 -3.23
N SER A 190 7.58 4.55 -3.97
CA SER A 190 6.56 4.87 -4.99
C SER A 190 6.50 3.86 -6.13
N THR A 191 7.60 3.18 -6.44
CA THR A 191 7.66 2.16 -7.50
C THR A 191 7.08 0.84 -6.99
N LEU A 192 7.41 0.46 -5.76
CA LEU A 192 6.83 -0.68 -5.04
C LEU A 192 5.31 -0.54 -4.89
N ASN A 193 4.84 0.61 -4.41
CA ASN A 193 3.43 0.92 -4.18
C ASN A 193 2.61 0.82 -5.47
N ARG A 194 3.04 1.50 -6.53
CA ARG A 194 2.27 1.65 -7.78
C ARG A 194 2.41 0.45 -8.72
N HIS A 195 3.57 -0.20 -8.74
CA HIS A 195 3.95 -1.14 -9.81
C HIS A 195 4.66 -2.42 -9.33
N GLY A 196 5.02 -2.52 -8.05
CA GLY A 196 5.71 -3.68 -7.47
C GLY A 196 4.77 -4.67 -6.75
N ASP A 197 5.33 -5.38 -5.78
CA ASP A 197 4.66 -6.48 -5.08
C ASP A 197 3.37 -6.05 -4.33
N GLN A 198 3.28 -4.80 -3.87
CA GLN A 198 2.06 -4.21 -3.29
C GLN A 198 0.92 -4.21 -4.33
N ALA A 199 1.13 -3.55 -5.47
CA ALA A 199 0.15 -3.48 -6.56
C ALA A 199 -0.23 -4.87 -7.10
N TYR A 200 0.74 -5.79 -7.17
CA TYR A 200 0.48 -7.19 -7.57
C TYR A 200 -0.41 -7.93 -6.57
N MET A 201 -0.12 -7.82 -5.26
CA MET A 201 -0.93 -8.43 -4.20
C MET A 201 -2.38 -7.91 -4.25
N GLU A 202 -2.57 -6.60 -4.40
CA GLU A 202 -3.90 -6.00 -4.50
C GLU A 202 -4.66 -6.49 -5.74
N ASP A 203 -3.99 -6.58 -6.88
CA ASP A 203 -4.57 -7.06 -8.13
C ASP A 203 -4.98 -8.53 -8.05
N VAL A 204 -4.17 -9.38 -7.42
CA VAL A 204 -4.50 -10.78 -7.12
C VAL A 204 -5.76 -10.87 -6.24
N ILE A 205 -5.89 -10.03 -5.22
CA ILE A 205 -7.05 -9.99 -4.33
C ILE A 205 -8.30 -9.48 -5.07
N ARG A 206 -8.19 -8.41 -5.89
CA ARG A 206 -9.30 -7.93 -6.75
C ARG A 206 -9.78 -9.02 -7.71
N LYS A 207 -8.85 -9.63 -8.46
CA LYS A 207 -9.15 -10.73 -9.42
C LYS A 207 -9.67 -12.00 -8.73
N ALA A 208 -9.47 -12.16 -7.43
CA ALA A 208 -10.05 -13.24 -6.63
C ALA A 208 -11.48 -12.96 -6.13
N GLY A 209 -11.97 -11.72 -6.21
CA GLY A 209 -13.25 -11.30 -5.60
C GLY A 209 -13.12 -10.97 -4.10
N GLY A 210 -11.94 -10.56 -3.66
CA GLY A 210 -11.57 -10.40 -2.26
C GLY A 210 -10.82 -11.62 -1.68
N ALA A 211 -10.51 -11.55 -0.40
CA ALA A 211 -9.68 -12.53 0.31
C ALA A 211 -10.24 -12.85 1.71
N THR A 212 -9.68 -13.86 2.38
CA THR A 212 -9.95 -14.18 3.79
C THR A 212 -8.64 -14.37 4.56
N ASN A 213 -8.70 -14.31 5.90
CA ASN A 213 -7.53 -14.47 6.78
C ASN A 213 -6.37 -13.51 6.44
N PHE A 214 -6.69 -12.27 6.03
CA PHE A 214 -5.70 -11.27 5.66
C PHE A 214 -4.96 -10.77 6.91
N GLU A 215 -3.64 -10.78 6.85
CA GLU A 215 -2.73 -10.22 7.83
C GLU A 215 -1.55 -9.56 7.12
N ALA A 216 -1.29 -8.29 7.45
CA ALA A 216 -0.04 -7.61 7.16
C ALA A 216 0.79 -7.53 8.45
N GLN A 217 2.08 -7.85 8.36
CA GLN A 217 3.08 -7.65 9.41
C GLN A 217 4.15 -6.70 8.88
N ILE A 218 4.40 -5.61 9.60
CA ILE A 218 5.15 -4.44 9.11
C ILE A 218 6.40 -4.27 9.99
N THR A 219 7.56 -4.30 9.35
CA THR A 219 8.87 -4.25 10.02
C THR A 219 9.47 -2.86 9.88
N TYR A 220 10.15 -2.38 10.93
CA TYR A 220 10.82 -1.08 10.99
C TYR A 220 12.33 -1.25 11.24
N PRO A 221 13.19 -0.35 10.72
CA PRO A 221 14.64 -0.46 10.92
C PRO A 221 15.10 0.01 12.32
N ASN A 222 14.27 0.82 12.99
CA ASN A 222 14.44 1.30 14.36
C ASN A 222 13.10 1.87 14.87
N THR A 223 13.07 2.34 16.11
CA THR A 223 11.86 2.83 16.81
C THR A 223 11.56 4.32 16.61
N SER A 224 12.45 5.07 15.94
CA SER A 224 12.37 6.53 15.79
C SER A 224 11.76 7.00 14.46
N THR A 225 11.51 6.09 13.51
CA THR A 225 10.97 6.41 12.18
C THR A 225 9.56 5.85 11.97
N MET A 226 8.73 6.53 11.19
CA MET A 226 7.42 6.02 10.73
C MET A 226 7.48 5.37 9.34
N ILE A 227 8.66 5.32 8.72
CA ILE A 227 8.95 4.62 7.45
C ILE A 227 9.29 3.14 7.73
N PRO A 228 8.51 2.16 7.24
CA PRO A 228 8.84 0.74 7.33
C PRO A 228 10.11 0.37 6.54
N SER A 229 10.71 -0.78 6.86
CA SER A 229 11.79 -1.39 6.07
C SER A 229 11.35 -2.64 5.30
N ALA A 230 10.29 -3.32 5.72
CA ALA A 230 9.74 -4.49 5.02
C ALA A 230 8.29 -4.80 5.41
N TYR A 231 7.59 -5.48 4.50
CA TYR A 231 6.23 -5.96 4.67
C TYR A 231 6.20 -7.49 4.50
N GLN A 232 5.37 -8.16 5.28
CA GLN A 232 4.91 -9.52 5.02
C GLN A 232 3.39 -9.51 4.98
N TYR A 233 2.82 -9.88 3.84
CA TYR A 233 1.38 -10.11 3.70
C TYR A 233 1.09 -11.61 3.74
N THR A 234 -0.04 -11.98 4.32
CA THR A 234 -0.53 -13.37 4.40
C THR A 234 -2.03 -13.35 4.23
N TYR A 235 -2.57 -14.07 3.25
CA TYR A 235 -4.00 -14.04 2.93
C TYR A 235 -4.43 -15.28 2.15
N THR A 236 -5.71 -15.62 2.21
CA THR A 236 -6.31 -16.76 1.50
C THR A 236 -7.20 -16.27 0.36
N VAL A 237 -6.85 -16.64 -0.88
CA VAL A 237 -7.62 -16.39 -2.11
C VAL A 237 -7.96 -17.70 -2.82
N ARG A 238 -9.22 -17.85 -3.23
CA ARG A 238 -9.75 -19.07 -3.91
C ARG A 238 -9.41 -20.40 -3.20
N GLY A 239 -9.23 -20.36 -1.86
CA GLY A 239 -8.87 -21.51 -1.03
C GLY A 239 -7.37 -21.73 -0.80
N ASN A 240 -6.50 -21.01 -1.51
CA ASN A 240 -5.04 -21.10 -1.36
C ASN A 240 -4.53 -19.95 -0.47
N THR A 241 -3.62 -20.24 0.46
CA THR A 241 -2.93 -19.20 1.24
C THR A 241 -1.67 -18.75 0.52
N VAL A 242 -1.56 -17.44 0.31
CA VAL A 242 -0.41 -16.73 -0.23
C VAL A 242 0.36 -16.08 0.91
N VAL A 243 1.69 -15.98 0.79
CA VAL A 243 2.58 -15.31 1.76
C VAL A 243 3.61 -14.49 0.99
N ASP A 244 3.33 -13.21 0.80
CA ASP A 244 4.18 -12.28 0.07
C ASP A 244 5.14 -11.56 1.04
N ARG A 245 6.38 -11.32 0.60
CA ARG A 245 7.47 -10.78 1.43
C ARG A 245 8.33 -9.85 0.60
N PHE A 246 8.31 -8.57 0.91
CA PHE A 246 9.08 -7.56 0.19
C PHE A 246 9.62 -6.49 1.12
N LYS A 247 10.69 -5.83 0.69
CA LYS A 247 11.26 -4.69 1.40
C LYS A 247 10.54 -3.40 1.02
N ASN A 248 10.75 -2.34 1.79
CA ASN A 248 10.37 -0.97 1.44
C ASN A 248 11.50 -0.26 0.66
N ASP A 249 12.09 -0.96 -0.30
CA ASP A 249 13.19 -0.52 -1.17
C ASP A 249 12.69 -0.52 -2.63
N ASN A 250 13.31 0.28 -3.52
CA ASN A 250 12.93 0.31 -4.93
C ASN A 250 13.13 -1.07 -5.63
N PRO A 251 12.08 -1.68 -6.21
CA PRO A 251 12.18 -2.99 -6.87
C PRO A 251 13.02 -2.94 -8.16
N ASP A 252 13.04 -1.83 -8.90
CA ASP A 252 13.86 -1.72 -10.12
C ASP A 252 15.35 -1.65 -9.80
N GLU A 253 15.74 -0.93 -8.74
CA GLU A 253 17.14 -0.92 -8.26
C GLU A 253 17.56 -2.31 -7.76
N THR A 254 16.66 -3.00 -7.05
CA THR A 254 16.88 -4.38 -6.59
C THR A 254 17.04 -5.34 -7.77
N ASN A 255 16.15 -5.26 -8.77
CA ASN A 255 16.21 -6.09 -9.98
C ASN A 255 17.45 -5.76 -10.84
N ALA A 256 17.91 -4.51 -10.85
CA ALA A 256 19.14 -4.11 -11.54
C ALA A 256 20.39 -4.64 -10.82
N ALA A 257 20.44 -4.57 -9.49
CA ALA A 257 21.52 -5.14 -8.68
C ALA A 257 21.61 -6.68 -8.82
N LEU A 258 20.47 -7.34 -9.03
CA LEU A 258 20.39 -8.78 -9.32
C LEU A 258 20.63 -9.15 -10.80
N GLY A 259 20.80 -8.16 -11.69
CA GLY A 259 20.96 -8.39 -13.13
C GLY A 259 19.71 -8.88 -13.86
N LEU A 260 18.54 -8.82 -13.21
CA LEU A 260 17.25 -9.24 -13.76
C LEU A 260 16.69 -8.22 -14.75
N THR A 261 16.99 -6.93 -14.57
CA THR A 261 16.72 -5.93 -15.60
C THR A 261 17.64 -6.17 -16.79
N LYS A 262 17.12 -6.79 -17.86
CA LYS A 262 17.76 -6.67 -19.18
C LYS A 262 17.84 -5.18 -19.51
N LYS A 263 19.05 -4.63 -19.52
CA LYS A 263 19.31 -3.28 -20.01
C LYS A 263 19.00 -3.23 -21.51
N LYS A 264 17.73 -3.00 -21.86
CA LYS A 264 17.29 -2.66 -23.22
C LYS A 264 18.11 -1.44 -23.60
N GLU A 265 19.09 -1.61 -24.48
CA GLU A 265 20.07 -0.57 -24.72
C GLU A 265 19.34 0.71 -25.13
N THR A 266 19.65 1.81 -24.43
CA THR A 266 19.11 3.13 -24.70
C THR A 266 19.75 3.65 -25.99
N LYS A 267 19.34 3.05 -27.11
CA LYS A 267 19.58 3.55 -28.46
C LYS A 267 19.07 4.98 -28.46
N GLN A 268 20.02 5.93 -28.48
CA GLN A 268 19.76 7.32 -28.13
C GLN A 268 18.58 7.86 -28.92
N GLU A 269 17.63 8.51 -28.25
CA GLU A 269 16.64 9.34 -28.92
C GLU A 269 17.35 10.57 -29.50
N THR A 270 17.92 10.40 -30.69
CA THR A 270 18.05 11.52 -31.62
C THR A 270 16.64 12.04 -31.88
N THR A 271 16.36 13.23 -31.37
CA THR A 271 15.05 13.89 -31.41
C THR A 271 14.49 13.96 -32.84
N ALA A 272 13.63 12.99 -33.19
CA ALA A 272 12.99 12.87 -34.49
C ALA A 272 11.47 12.90 -34.29
N LYS A 273 10.93 14.12 -34.30
CA LYS A 273 9.49 14.40 -34.23
C LYS A 273 8.80 13.89 -35.51
N SER A 274 8.46 12.62 -35.52
CA SER A 274 7.97 11.90 -36.70
C SER A 274 6.67 11.14 -36.39
N THR A 275 5.53 11.77 -36.65
CA THR A 275 4.33 11.03 -37.05
C THR A 275 4.62 10.32 -38.38
N PRO A 276 4.57 8.98 -38.46
CA PRO A 276 4.69 8.27 -39.72
C PRO A 276 3.34 8.28 -40.45
N ASP A 277 2.95 9.46 -40.91
CA ASP A 277 2.10 9.54 -42.09
C ASP A 277 2.98 9.30 -43.33
N THR A 278 2.40 8.84 -44.44
CA THR A 278 3.09 8.45 -45.70
C THR A 278 3.84 7.10 -45.71
N ALA A 279 3.20 6.10 -46.32
CA ALA A 279 3.77 5.10 -47.23
C ALA A 279 5.26 4.72 -47.06
N ALA A 280 5.56 3.86 -46.10
CA ALA A 280 6.54 2.80 -46.36
C ALA A 280 5.91 1.79 -47.34
N THR A 281 6.67 1.30 -48.31
CA THR A 281 6.19 0.27 -49.25
C THR A 281 5.81 -1.01 -48.51
N GLU A 282 4.63 -1.55 -48.78
CA GLU A 282 4.06 -2.81 -48.23
C GLU A 282 4.76 -4.05 -48.83
N ASP A 283 6.10 -4.03 -48.79
CA ASP A 283 6.96 -5.04 -49.39
C ASP A 283 7.15 -6.21 -48.42
N VAL A 284 6.25 -7.18 -48.54
CA VAL A 284 6.25 -8.41 -47.73
C VAL A 284 7.56 -9.20 -47.85
N SER A 285 8.33 -9.07 -48.94
CA SER A 285 9.61 -9.77 -49.13
C SER A 285 10.73 -9.35 -48.17
N ARG A 286 10.47 -8.33 -47.34
CA ARG A 286 11.33 -7.90 -46.22
C ARG A 286 11.02 -8.63 -44.90
N VAL A 287 9.98 -9.47 -44.88
CA VAL A 287 9.46 -10.17 -43.70
C VAL A 287 9.25 -11.65 -44.01
N ASP A 288 8.66 -11.97 -45.16
CA ASP A 288 8.62 -13.32 -45.74
C ASP A 288 10.06 -13.73 -46.13
N THR A 289 10.66 -14.62 -45.33
CA THR A 289 12.09 -14.98 -45.44
C THR A 289 12.34 -16.25 -46.24
N ASP A 290 11.35 -17.13 -46.39
CA ASP A 290 11.44 -18.31 -47.26
C ASP A 290 10.81 -18.08 -48.65
N GLY A 291 10.06 -16.99 -48.82
CA GLY A 291 9.45 -16.57 -50.08
C GLY A 291 8.13 -17.26 -50.40
N ASN A 292 7.44 -17.84 -49.40
CA ASN A 292 6.21 -18.59 -49.61
C ASN A 292 4.95 -17.72 -49.79
N GLY A 293 5.01 -16.42 -49.47
CA GLY A 293 3.91 -15.46 -49.56
C GLY A 293 3.03 -15.36 -48.30
N GLN A 294 3.32 -16.13 -47.25
CA GLN A 294 2.62 -16.13 -45.96
C GLN A 294 3.61 -16.03 -44.79
N VAL A 295 3.50 -14.92 -44.06
CA VAL A 295 4.40 -14.53 -42.97
C VAL A 295 4.03 -15.23 -41.66
N THR A 296 5.02 -15.84 -41.02
CA THR A 296 4.86 -16.44 -39.70
C THR A 296 4.97 -15.43 -38.55
N ILE A 297 4.43 -15.78 -37.38
CA ILE A 297 4.62 -15.02 -36.13
C ILE A 297 6.11 -14.86 -35.79
N GLN A 298 6.95 -15.83 -36.16
CA GLN A 298 8.39 -15.79 -35.90
C GLN A 298 9.07 -14.74 -36.79
N GLU A 299 8.79 -14.75 -38.10
CA GLU A 299 9.31 -13.76 -39.04
C GLU A 299 8.86 -12.34 -38.73
N ALA A 300 7.59 -12.16 -38.31
CA ALA A 300 7.11 -10.86 -37.86
C ALA A 300 7.88 -10.37 -36.60
N LYS A 301 8.21 -11.28 -35.66
CA LYS A 301 9.04 -10.95 -34.48
C LYS A 301 10.50 -10.65 -34.87
N ASP A 302 11.09 -11.39 -35.80
CA ASP A 302 12.47 -11.21 -36.26
C ASP A 302 12.64 -9.94 -37.12
N ALA A 303 11.61 -9.54 -37.88
CA ALA A 303 11.51 -8.23 -38.53
C ALA A 303 11.24 -7.07 -37.53
N GLY A 304 11.02 -7.37 -36.25
CA GLY A 304 10.90 -6.40 -35.15
C GLY A 304 9.48 -5.90 -34.86
N PHE A 305 8.44 -6.53 -35.41
CA PHE A 305 7.06 -6.19 -35.09
C PHE A 305 6.63 -6.74 -33.72
N MET A 306 5.81 -5.97 -32.99
CA MET A 306 5.21 -6.39 -31.73
C MET A 306 3.88 -7.12 -31.98
N MET A 307 3.61 -8.15 -31.19
CA MET A 307 2.35 -8.91 -31.22
C MET A 307 1.34 -8.35 -30.18
N PRO A 308 0.04 -8.59 -30.35
CA PRO A 308 -0.60 -9.20 -31.53
C PRO A 308 -0.63 -8.27 -32.75
N ILE A 309 -0.47 -8.84 -33.94
CA ILE A 309 -0.73 -8.16 -35.20
C ILE A 309 -2.24 -8.20 -35.46
N THR A 310 -2.89 -7.04 -35.51
CA THR A 310 -4.34 -6.95 -35.71
C THR A 310 -4.72 -6.68 -37.16
N GLU A 311 -5.99 -6.93 -37.52
CA GLU A 311 -6.62 -6.63 -38.81
C GLU A 311 -6.30 -5.25 -39.42
N LYS A 312 -5.91 -4.26 -38.61
CA LYS A 312 -5.56 -2.89 -39.05
C LYS A 312 -4.12 -2.72 -39.53
N HIS A 313 -3.27 -3.73 -39.38
CA HIS A 313 -1.86 -3.68 -39.74
C HIS A 313 -1.61 -4.37 -41.09
N TRP A 314 -0.90 -3.70 -42.01
CA TRP A 314 -0.71 -4.16 -43.40
C TRP A 314 -0.19 -5.61 -43.54
N LEU A 315 0.61 -6.08 -42.57
CA LEU A 315 1.18 -7.42 -42.54
C LEU A 315 0.12 -8.52 -42.30
N TYR A 316 -1.00 -8.19 -41.65
CA TYR A 316 -2.04 -9.13 -41.22
C TYR A 316 -2.58 -9.99 -42.36
N GLN A 317 -2.77 -9.39 -43.55
CA GLN A 317 -3.29 -10.10 -44.74
C GLN A 317 -2.37 -11.24 -45.23
N TYR A 318 -1.09 -11.22 -44.84
CA TYR A 318 -0.10 -12.26 -45.14
C TYR A 318 0.08 -13.25 -43.99
N MET A 319 -0.46 -12.96 -42.80
CA MET A 319 -0.36 -13.81 -41.62
C MET A 319 -1.55 -14.76 -41.49
N ARG A 320 -1.41 -15.79 -40.66
CA ARG A 320 -2.44 -16.81 -40.47
C ARG A 320 -3.10 -16.73 -39.09
N ASP A 321 -4.19 -15.98 -39.04
CA ASP A 321 -5.26 -16.12 -38.06
C ASP A 321 -5.93 -17.52 -38.22
N ASN A 322 -6.17 -18.24 -37.11
CA ASN A 322 -6.75 -19.60 -37.10
C ASN A 322 -8.13 -19.70 -36.43
N ASP A 323 -8.51 -18.71 -35.64
CA ASP A 323 -9.67 -18.66 -34.76
C ASP A 323 -10.65 -17.52 -35.12
N HIS A 324 -10.22 -16.63 -36.02
CA HIS A 324 -11.00 -15.56 -36.65
C HIS A 324 -11.43 -14.45 -35.68
N ASP A 325 -10.54 -14.09 -34.76
CA ASP A 325 -10.74 -13.03 -33.76
C ASP A 325 -10.28 -11.64 -34.24
N GLY A 326 -9.51 -11.56 -35.33
CA GLY A 326 -8.94 -10.31 -35.86
C GLY A 326 -7.49 -10.05 -35.43
N MET A 327 -6.82 -11.01 -34.79
CA MET A 327 -5.47 -10.90 -34.23
C MET A 327 -4.57 -12.08 -34.64
N VAL A 328 -3.24 -11.88 -34.60
CA VAL A 328 -2.26 -12.95 -34.79
C VAL A 328 -1.08 -12.75 -33.83
N GLY A 329 -0.78 -13.80 -33.04
CA GLY A 329 0.46 -13.90 -32.28
C GLY A 329 0.39 -13.65 -30.77
N GLU A 330 -0.79 -13.85 -30.15
CA GLU A 330 -0.94 -14.01 -28.69
C GLU A 330 0.03 -15.06 -28.09
#